data_AF-A0A7R7AL20-F1
#
_entry.id   AF-A0A7R7AL20-F1
#
_cell.length_a   1.000
_cell.length_b   1.000
_cell.length_c   1.000
_cell.angle_alpha   90.00
_cell.angle_beta   90.00
_cell.angle_gamma   90.00
#
_symmetry.space_group_name_H-M   'P 1'
#
loop_
_entity.id
_entity.type
_entity.pdbx_description
1 polymer ?
#
loop_
_entity_poly.entity_id
_entity_poly.type
_entity_poly.pdbx_seq_one_letter_code
_entity_poly.pdbx_strand_id
1 'polypeptide(L)'
;MAERESAEEIASRQANLEHRRNENFRDHFERAAICGLWLFSICILLAGATWFYHVVTPDAWHWLSPDGTTRLQNILTGGVVAAVAGGHLKRRMG
;
A
#
# COMPACT_ATOMS: atom_id res chain seq x y z
N MET A 1 21.76 17.32 47.08
CA MET A 1 20.77 17.82 46.11
C MET A 1 21.23 17.63 44.68
N ALA A 2 22.50 17.92 44.33
CA ALA A 2 23.08 17.70 43.00
C ALA A 2 22.91 16.26 42.43
N GLU A 3 22.97 15.22 43.27
CA GLU A 3 22.80 13.83 42.84
C GLU A 3 21.36 13.50 42.39
N ARG A 4 20.36 14.24 42.91
CA ARG A 4 18.95 14.09 42.51
C ARG A 4 18.64 14.77 41.18
N GLU A 5 19.17 15.98 40.96
CA GLU A 5 19.06 16.67 39.66
C GLU A 5 19.71 15.85 38.53
N SER A 6 20.86 15.19 38.80
CA SER A 6 21.49 14.27 37.85
C SER A 6 20.63 13.06 37.52
N ALA A 7 19.94 12.46 38.49
CA ALA A 7 19.10 11.29 38.26
C ALA A 7 17.83 11.64 37.46
N GLU A 8 17.24 12.79 37.76
CA GLU A 8 16.07 13.32 37.05
C GLU A 8 16.41 13.72 35.61
N GLU A 9 17.58 14.34 35.39
CA GLU A 9 18.08 14.66 34.05
C GLU A 9 18.30 13.40 33.22
N ILE A 10 18.91 12.35 33.80
CA ILE A 10 19.12 11.05 33.12
C ILE A 10 17.77 10.41 32.77
N ALA A 11 16.81 10.41 33.68
CA ALA A 11 15.48 9.84 33.45
C ALA A 11 14.73 10.59 32.33
N SER A 12 14.78 11.92 32.33
CA SER A 12 14.18 12.74 31.26
C SER A 12 14.82 12.47 29.90
N ARG A 13 16.14 12.26 29.87
CA ARG A 13 16.88 11.94 28.65
C ARG A 13 16.53 10.56 28.12
N GLN A 14 16.36 9.58 29.01
CA GLN A 14 15.91 8.23 28.64
C GLN A 14 14.48 8.25 28.07
N ALA A 15 13.56 8.96 28.71
CA ALA A 15 12.18 9.11 28.21
C ALA A 15 12.14 9.75 26.81
N ASN A 16 12.95 10.80 26.59
CA ASN A 16 13.05 11.44 25.28
C ASN A 16 13.67 10.52 24.22
N LEU A 17 14.68 9.73 24.57
CA LEU A 17 15.29 8.76 23.66
C LEU A 17 14.32 7.64 23.28
N GLU A 18 13.51 7.16 24.22
CA GLU A 18 12.50 6.13 23.99
C GLU A 18 11.36 6.67 23.11
N HIS A 19 10.88 7.89 23.39
CA HIS A 19 9.89 8.55 22.55
C HIS A 19 10.37 8.68 21.10
N ARG A 20 11.59 9.20 20.92
CA ARG A 20 12.21 9.37 19.59
C ARG A 20 12.41 8.03 18.86
N ARG A 21 12.73 6.95 19.57
CA ARG A 21 12.83 5.61 18.96
C ARG A 21 11.48 5.12 18.46
N ASN A 22 10.43 5.32 19.25
CA ASN A 22 9.08 4.89 18.89
C ASN A 22 8.55 5.66 17.67
N GLU A 23 8.80 6.97 17.63
CA GLU A 23 8.50 7.81 16.46
C GLU A 23 9.26 7.34 15.22
N ASN A 24 10.57 7.13 15.32
CA ASN A 24 11.37 6.65 14.19
C ASN A 24 10.88 5.30 13.66
N PHE A 25 10.46 4.38 14.53
CA PHE A 25 9.91 3.10 14.11
C PHE A 25 8.59 3.28 13.34
N ARG A 26 7.70 4.12 13.87
CA ARG A 26 6.43 4.44 13.21
C ARG A 26 6.66 5.08 11.84
N ASP A 27 7.60 6.01 11.74
CA ASP A 27 7.96 6.67 10.48
C ASP A 27 8.49 5.68 9.44
N HIS A 28 9.31 4.70 9.85
CA HIS A 28 9.78 3.65 8.95
C HIS A 28 8.63 2.76 8.46
N PHE A 29 7.71 2.41 9.36
CA PHE A 29 6.55 1.61 9.00
C PHE A 29 5.62 2.36 8.04
N GLU A 30 5.38 3.65 8.29
CA GLU A 30 4.57 4.50 7.43
C GLU A 30 5.20 4.65 6.04
N ARG A 31 6.52 4.90 5.98
CA ARG A 31 7.25 4.92 4.71
C ARG A 31 7.17 3.58 3.98
N ALA A 32 7.33 2.47 4.68
CA ALA A 32 7.21 1.14 4.07
C ALA A 32 5.79 0.89 3.54
N ALA A 33 4.75 1.30 4.27
CA ALA A 33 3.37 1.20 3.84
C ALA A 33 3.09 2.06 2.59
N ILE A 34 3.59 3.30 2.56
CA ILE A 34 3.47 4.19 1.39
C ILE A 34 4.20 3.60 0.18
N CYS A 35 5.43 3.12 0.35
CA CYS A 35 6.18 2.46 -0.71
C CYS A 35 5.45 1.22 -1.24
N GLY A 36 4.90 0.39 -0.33
CA GLY A 36 4.11 -0.77 -0.70
C GLY A 36 2.83 -0.41 -1.46
N LEU A 37 2.15 0.65 -1.03
CA LEU A 37 0.96 1.18 -1.73
C LEU A 37 1.31 1.61 -3.15
N TRP A 38 2.38 2.39 -3.33
CA TRP A 38 2.83 2.83 -4.66
C TRP A 38 3.22 1.65 -5.55
N LEU A 39 3.99 0.69 -5.03
CA LEU A 39 4.38 -0.50 -5.78
C LEU A 39 3.15 -1.29 -6.23
N PHE A 40 2.19 -1.50 -5.33
CA PHE A 40 0.94 -2.18 -5.63
C PHE A 40 0.11 -1.44 -6.69
N SER A 41 0.00 -0.11 -6.57
CA SER A 41 -0.67 0.73 -7.57
C SER A 41 -0.01 0.62 -8.94
N ILE A 42 1.33 0.64 -9.02
CA ILE A 42 2.06 0.47 -10.29
C ILE A 42 1.78 -0.92 -10.88
N CYS A 43 1.81 -1.98 -10.07
CA CYS A 43 1.47 -3.33 -10.52
C CYS A 43 0.06 -3.42 -11.12
N ILE A 44 -0.94 -2.80 -10.48
CA ILE A 44 -2.31 -2.75 -11.01
C ILE A 44 -2.37 -1.99 -12.33
N LEU A 45 -1.68 -0.85 -12.44
CA LEU A 45 -1.66 -0.06 -13.67
C LEU A 45 -1.02 -0.84 -14.82
N LEU A 46 0.09 -1.54 -14.57
CA LEU A 46 0.74 -2.39 -15.57
C LEU A 46 -0.15 -3.58 -15.99
N ALA A 47 -0.84 -4.20 -15.02
CA ALA A 47 -1.83 -5.25 -15.29
C ALA A 47 -2.97 -4.73 -16.18
N GLY A 48 -3.54 -3.57 -15.86
CA GLY A 48 -4.58 -2.92 -16.65
C GLY A 48 -4.11 -2.56 -18.06
N ALA A 49 -2.90 -2.00 -18.19
CA ALA A 49 -2.31 -1.65 -19.48
C ALA A 49 -2.04 -2.90 -20.34
N THR A 50 -1.56 -3.99 -19.75
CA THR A 50 -1.33 -5.26 -20.45
C THR A 50 -2.63 -5.85 -20.95
N TRP A 51 -3.67 -5.84 -20.12
CA TRP A 51 -5.00 -6.30 -20.53
C TRP A 51 -5.57 -5.42 -21.65
N PHE A 52 -5.49 -4.11 -21.53
CA PHE A 52 -5.95 -3.17 -22.54
C PHE A 52 -5.23 -3.36 -23.87
N TYR A 53 -3.91 -3.55 -23.84
CA TYR A 53 -3.12 -3.87 -25.02
C TYR A 53 -3.64 -5.13 -25.72
N HIS A 54 -3.85 -6.22 -24.97
CA HIS A 54 -4.39 -7.47 -25.52
C HIS A 54 -5.79 -7.31 -26.14
N VAL A 55 -6.64 -6.45 -25.57
CA VAL A 55 -7.98 -6.18 -26.12
C VAL A 55 -7.92 -5.42 -27.46
N VAL A 56 -6.94 -4.52 -27.61
CA VAL A 56 -6.84 -3.65 -28.80
C VAL A 56 -6.01 -4.28 -29.93
N THR A 57 -5.02 -5.12 -29.58
CA THR A 57 -4.15 -5.75 -30.59
C THR A 57 -4.72 -7.05 -31.16
N PRO A 58 -4.42 -7.38 -32.43
CA PRO A 58 -4.84 -8.63 -33.05
C PRO A 58 -4.16 -9.85 -32.40
N ASP A 59 -4.81 -11.01 -32.46
CA ASP A 59 -4.39 -12.26 -31.79
C ASP A 59 -2.94 -12.68 -32.10
N ALA A 60 -2.41 -12.30 -33.26
CA ALA A 60 -1.03 -12.59 -33.64
C ALA A 60 0.02 -11.91 -32.74
N TRP A 61 -0.36 -10.85 -32.00
CA TRP A 61 0.52 -10.05 -31.14
C TRP A 61 0.31 -10.36 -29.66
N HIS A 62 -0.55 -11.33 -29.35
CA HIS A 62 -0.83 -11.76 -27.99
C HIS A 62 0.31 -12.64 -27.48
N TRP A 63 1.12 -12.12 -26.54
CA TRP A 63 2.16 -12.92 -25.89
C TRP A 63 1.63 -13.72 -24.71
N LEU A 64 0.51 -13.28 -24.11
CA LEU A 64 -0.10 -13.91 -22.94
C LEU A 64 -1.05 -15.01 -23.38
N SER A 65 -1.01 -16.16 -22.69
CA SER A 65 -1.94 -17.25 -22.97
C SER A 65 -3.39 -16.84 -22.68
N PRO A 66 -4.39 -17.47 -23.32
CA PRO A 66 -5.81 -17.18 -23.07
C PRO A 66 -6.20 -17.31 -21.59
N ASP A 67 -5.63 -18.29 -20.89
CA ASP A 67 -5.81 -18.50 -19.45
C ASP A 67 -5.22 -17.34 -18.62
N GLY A 68 -4.05 -16.82 -19.03
CA GLY A 68 -3.41 -15.67 -18.39
C GLY A 68 -4.25 -14.41 -18.53
N THR A 69 -4.76 -14.16 -19.72
CA THR A 69 -5.65 -13.01 -20.02
C THR A 69 -6.95 -13.10 -19.22
N THR A 70 -7.54 -14.29 -19.11
CA THR A 70 -8.77 -14.51 -18.33
C THR A 70 -8.54 -14.26 -16.83
N ARG A 71 -7.43 -14.75 -16.28
CA ARG A 71 -7.06 -14.48 -14.88
C ARG A 71 -6.84 -12.99 -14.63
N LEU A 72 -6.15 -12.31 -15.54
CA LEU A 72 -5.90 -10.88 -15.48
C LEU A 72 -7.21 -10.08 -15.49
N GLN A 73 -8.12 -10.43 -16.40
CA GLN A 73 -9.45 -9.84 -16.47
C GLN A 73 -10.23 -10.06 -15.17
N ASN A 74 -10.22 -11.26 -14.59
CA ASN A 74 -10.93 -11.54 -13.34
C ASN A 74 -10.41 -10.69 -12.17
N ILE A 75 -9.08 -10.51 -12.07
CA ILE A 75 -8.47 -9.67 -11.03
C ILE A 75 -8.89 -8.21 -11.21
N LEU A 76 -8.78 -7.67 -12.43
CA LEU A 76 -9.14 -6.29 -12.72
C LEU A 76 -10.64 -6.03 -12.49
N THR A 77 -11.49 -6.90 -13.02
CA THR A 77 -12.95 -6.76 -12.90
C THR A 77 -13.41 -6.95 -11.45
N GLY A 78 -12.85 -7.94 -10.74
CA GLY A 78 -13.11 -8.15 -9.32
C GLY A 78 -12.71 -6.94 -8.47
N GLY A 79 -11.56 -6.32 -8.77
CA GLY A 79 -11.12 -5.08 -8.12
C GLY A 79 -12.08 -3.90 -8.36
N VAL A 80 -12.55 -3.71 -9.60
CA VAL A 80 -13.54 -2.68 -9.93
C VAL A 80 -14.85 -2.92 -9.17
N VAL A 81 -15.35 -4.16 -9.16
CA VAL A 81 -16.58 -4.52 -8.43
C VAL A 81 -16.43 -4.24 -6.94
N ALA A 82 -15.31 -4.64 -6.33
CA ALA A 82 -15.04 -4.39 -4.92
C ALA A 82 -14.97 -2.88 -4.61
N ALA A 83 -14.34 -2.09 -5.48
CA ALA A 83 -14.25 -0.63 -5.32
C ALA A 83 -15.63 0.05 -5.41
N VAL A 84 -16.44 -0.34 -6.40
CA VAL A 84 -17.81 0.17 -6.57
C VAL A 84 -18.69 -0.23 -5.40
N ALA A 85 -18.68 -1.51 -5.01
CA ALA A 85 -19.47 -2.02 -3.90
C ALA A 85 -19.07 -1.37 -2.57
N GLY A 86 -17.76 -1.24 -2.30
CA GLY A 86 -17.24 -0.55 -1.13
C GLY A 86 -17.63 0.93 -1.10
N GLY A 87 -17.57 1.61 -2.24
CA GLY A 87 -18.02 3.00 -2.38
C GLY A 87 -19.52 3.16 -2.12
N HIS A 88 -20.35 2.24 -2.63
CA HIS A 88 -21.78 2.22 -2.36
C HIS A 88 -22.11 1.92 -0.90
N LEU A 89 -21.42 0.97 -0.28
CA LEU A 89 -21.62 0.62 1.14
C LEU A 89 -21.19 1.77 2.05
N LYS A 90 -20.05 2.42 1.77
CA LYS A 90 -19.58 3.60 2.51
C LYS A 90 -20.59 4.76 2.47
N ARG A 91 -21.26 4.97 1.33
CA ARG A 91 -22.32 5.99 1.18
C ARG A 91 -23.62 5.66 1.94
N ARG A 92 -23.81 4.42 2.39
CA ARG A 92 -25.01 3.96 3.12
C ARG A 92 -24.81 3.79 4.62
N MET A 93 -23.56 3.63 5.06
CA MET A 93 -23.21 3.49 6.50
C MET A 93 -22.74 4.81 7.13
N GLY A 94 -22.63 5.88 6.35
CA GLY A 94 -22.43 7.25 6.81
C GLY A 94 -23.71 8.06 6.65
#